data_AF-A0A2W4PIL8-F1
#
_entry.id   AF-A0A2W4PIL8-F1
#
_cell.length_a   1.000
_cell.length_b   1.000
_cell.length_c   1.000
_cell.angle_alpha   90.00
_cell.angle_beta   90.00
_cell.angle_gamma   90.00
#
_symmetry.space_group_name_H-M   'P 1'
#
loop_
_entity.id
_entity.type
_entity.pdbx_description
1 polymer ?
#
loop_
_entity_poly.entity_id
_entity_poly.type
_entity_poly.pdbx_seq_one_letter_code
_entity_poly.pdbx_strand_id
1 'polypeptide(L)'
;MKDLPAFQRRRFDQVHKYISRVLTNPRQASTTRLVKLLTYDDGHYRAIFRGDYFVLQEGATGPTKSQWSTLKKHMKRIAPEVFIFKEHGEIPCGPEVRDPSVRCYYIDFGFMHRE
;
A
#
# COMPACT_ATOMS: atom_id res chain seq x y z
N MET A 1 -5.87 8.28 23.10
CA MET A 1 -5.71 7.35 21.96
C MET A 1 -6.99 7.45 21.15
N LYS A 2 -6.92 7.75 19.85
CA LYS A 2 -8.14 7.79 19.02
C LYS A 2 -8.60 6.36 18.82
N ASP A 3 -9.85 6.08 19.16
CA ASP A 3 -10.50 4.80 18.89
C ASP A 3 -10.36 4.49 17.40
N LEU A 4 -9.52 3.51 17.08
CA LEU A 4 -9.42 2.99 15.72
C LEU A 4 -10.71 2.21 15.43
N PRO A 5 -11.20 2.23 14.18
CA PRO A 5 -12.33 1.40 13.81
C PRO A 5 -12.01 -0.07 14.07
N ALA A 6 -13.00 -0.86 14.50
CA ALA A 6 -12.87 -2.30 14.52
C ALA A 6 -12.74 -2.82 13.08
N PHE A 7 -11.53 -3.31 12.73
CA PHE A 7 -11.29 -3.86 11.40
C PHE A 7 -11.68 -5.33 11.33
N GLN A 8 -12.35 -5.68 10.23
CA GLN A 8 -12.61 -7.07 9.88
C GLN A 8 -11.31 -7.70 9.35
N ARG A 9 -10.71 -8.60 10.14
CA ARG A 9 -9.61 -9.44 9.68
C ARG A 9 -10.06 -10.24 8.45
N ARG A 10 -9.29 -10.16 7.37
CA ARG A 10 -9.45 -10.96 6.17
C ARG A 10 -8.35 -12.00 6.07
N ARG A 11 -8.61 -13.06 5.30
CA ARG A 11 -7.58 -14.07 5.03
C ARG A 11 -6.41 -13.42 4.31
N PHE A 12 -5.19 -13.78 4.71
CA PHE A 12 -3.97 -13.16 4.20
C PHE A 12 -3.87 -13.25 2.67
N ASP A 13 -4.21 -14.39 2.08
CA ASP A 13 -4.21 -14.61 0.63
C ASP A 13 -5.12 -13.63 -0.13
N GLN A 14 -6.30 -13.32 0.43
CA GLN A 14 -7.22 -12.37 -0.16
C GLN A 14 -6.67 -10.94 -0.12
N VAL A 15 -6.10 -10.54 1.03
CA VAL A 15 -5.51 -9.20 1.20
C VAL A 15 -4.27 -9.05 0.31
N HIS A 16 -3.43 -10.07 0.27
CA HIS A 16 -2.26 -10.13 -0.59
C HIS A 16 -2.63 -10.00 -2.07
N LYS A 17 -3.65 -10.74 -2.54
CA LYS A 17 -4.15 -10.64 -3.91
C LYS A 17 -4.72 -9.24 -4.21
N TYR A 18 -5.49 -8.67 -3.29
CA TYR A 18 -6.03 -7.32 -3.40
C TYR A 18 -4.92 -6.28 -3.58
N ILE A 19 -3.95 -6.26 -2.67
CA ILE A 19 -2.93 -5.22 -2.65
C ILE A 19 -1.90 -5.42 -3.77
N SER A 20 -1.63 -6.68 -4.15
CA SER A 20 -0.83 -6.99 -5.34
C SER A 20 -1.47 -6.41 -6.60
N ARG A 21 -2.80 -6.53 -6.74
CA ARG A 21 -3.56 -5.96 -7.86
C ARG A 21 -3.52 -4.43 -7.86
N VAL A 22 -3.69 -3.79 -6.70
CA VAL A 22 -3.58 -2.33 -6.55
C VAL A 22 -2.20 -1.82 -6.97
N LEU A 23 -1.14 -2.54 -6.59
CA LEU A 23 0.25 -2.16 -6.82
C LEU A 23 0.82 -2.76 -8.12
N THR A 24 -0.03 -3.27 -9.00
CA THR A 24 0.33 -3.64 -10.36
C THR A 24 -0.19 -2.56 -11.28
N ASN A 25 0.71 -1.85 -11.95
CA ASN A 25 0.33 -0.92 -13.00
C ASN A 25 0.46 -1.63 -14.36
N PRO A 26 -0.63 -2.16 -14.94
CA PRO A 26 -0.56 -2.94 -16.18
C PRO A 26 -0.07 -2.14 -17.39
N ARG A 27 -0.06 -0.81 -17.31
CA ARG A 27 0.49 0.07 -18.35
C ARG A 27 2.02 0.20 -18.28
N GLN A 28 2.65 -0.24 -17.19
CA GLN A 28 4.09 -0.09 -16.95
C GLN A 28 4.80 -1.42 -16.70
N ALA A 29 4.15 -2.35 -16.00
CA ALA A 29 4.69 -3.67 -15.72
C ALA A 29 3.59 -4.71 -15.52
N SER A 30 3.87 -5.95 -15.91
CA SER A 30 3.02 -7.11 -15.61
C SER A 30 3.19 -7.64 -14.18
N THR A 31 4.21 -7.15 -13.46
CA THR A 31 4.55 -7.57 -12.10
C THR A 31 4.14 -6.54 -11.06
N THR A 32 3.64 -7.00 -9.92
CA THR A 32 3.35 -6.13 -8.77
C THR A 32 4.61 -5.46 -8.21
N ARG A 33 4.46 -4.26 -7.66
CA ARG A 33 5.52 -3.57 -6.89
C ARG A 33 5.46 -3.83 -5.40
N LEU A 34 4.53 -4.69 -4.94
CA LEU A 34 4.47 -5.14 -3.56
C LEU A 34 5.77 -5.86 -3.17
N VAL A 35 6.40 -5.41 -2.09
CA VAL A 35 7.57 -6.04 -1.48
C VAL A 35 7.14 -6.91 -0.31
N LYS A 36 6.28 -6.37 0.57
CA LYS A 36 5.87 -7.03 1.80
C LYS A 36 4.48 -6.61 2.22
N LEU A 37 3.73 -7.55 2.79
CA LEU A 37 2.47 -7.31 3.47
C LEU A 37 2.62 -7.72 4.93
N LEU A 38 2.47 -6.77 5.85
CA LEU A 38 2.45 -7.01 7.28
C LEU A 38 1.00 -7.02 7.79
N THR A 39 0.74 -7.81 8.83
CA THR A 39 -0.54 -7.90 9.52
C THR A 39 -0.34 -7.51 10.98
N TYR A 40 -1.26 -6.71 11.52
CA TYR A 40 -1.25 -6.25 12.90
C TYR A 40 -2.40 -6.86 13.70
N ASP A 41 -2.27 -6.83 15.03
CA ASP A 41 -3.21 -7.47 15.96
C ASP A 41 -4.60 -6.81 15.97
N ASP A 42 -4.71 -5.52 15.67
CA ASP A 42 -5.99 -4.82 15.52
C ASP A 42 -6.68 -5.13 14.16
N GLY A 43 -6.07 -5.97 13.33
CA GLY A 43 -6.61 -6.40 12.05
C GLY A 43 -6.34 -5.47 10.88
N HIS A 44 -5.54 -4.41 11.05
CA HIS A 44 -5.03 -3.64 9.91
C HIS A 44 -3.80 -4.30 9.28
N TYR A 45 -3.42 -3.77 8.12
CA TYR A 45 -2.34 -4.26 7.29
C TYR A 45 -1.45 -3.09 6.86
N ARG A 46 -0.15 -3.36 6.72
CA ARG A 46 0.80 -2.46 6.06
C ARG A 46 1.31 -3.10 4.79
N ALA A 47 1.16 -2.40 3.67
CA ALA A 47 1.82 -2.79 2.43
C ALA A 47 3.07 -1.95 2.22
N ILE A 48 4.20 -2.62 2.05
CA ILE A 48 5.48 -2.03 1.65
C ILE A 48 5.68 -2.32 0.17
N PHE A 49 6.02 -1.31 -0.62
CA PHE A 49 6.12 -1.44 -2.07
C PHE A 49 7.25 -0.58 -2.63
N ARG A 50 7.79 -0.99 -3.79
CA ARG A 50 8.90 -0.31 -4.47
C ARG A 50 8.48 1.09 -4.93
N GLY A 51 9.40 2.03 -4.83
CA GLY A 51 9.18 3.42 -5.21
C GLY A 51 8.95 3.65 -6.70
N ASP A 52 9.43 2.74 -7.54
CA ASP A 52 9.18 2.70 -8.99
C ASP A 52 7.71 2.44 -9.36
N TYR A 53 6.83 2.20 -8.38
CA TYR A 53 5.38 2.30 -8.55
C TYR A 53 4.95 3.73 -8.91
N PHE A 54 5.59 4.73 -8.30
CA PHE A 54 5.32 6.13 -8.61
C PHE A 54 6.26 6.60 -9.72
N VAL A 55 5.68 7.17 -10.77
CA VAL A 55 6.46 7.88 -11.79
C VAL A 55 6.89 9.22 -11.22
N LEU A 56 8.09 9.29 -10.68
CA LEU A 56 8.67 10.53 -10.18
C LEU A 56 9.19 11.36 -11.35
N GLN A 57 8.97 12.68 -11.32
CA GLN A 57 9.63 13.58 -12.26
C GLN A 57 11.10 13.74 -11.90
N GLU A 58 11.91 14.11 -12.88
CA GLU A 58 13.34 14.37 -12.68
C GLU A 58 13.54 15.41 -11.57
N GLY A 59 14.42 15.11 -10.61
CA GLY A 59 14.68 15.95 -9.43
C GLY A 59 13.67 15.83 -8.29
N ALA A 60 12.57 15.09 -8.44
CA ALA A 60 11.64 14.86 -7.34
C ALA A 60 12.22 13.85 -6.31
N THR A 61 12.26 14.26 -5.04
CA THR A 61 12.76 13.42 -3.95
C THR A 61 11.76 12.38 -3.45
N GLY A 62 10.51 12.45 -3.89
CA GLY A 62 9.48 11.47 -3.52
C GLY A 62 8.12 11.76 -4.15
N PRO A 63 7.14 10.87 -3.93
CA PRO A 63 5.81 10.98 -4.50
C PRO A 63 5.04 12.18 -3.96
N THR A 64 4.31 12.84 -4.85
CA THR A 64 3.49 14.00 -4.53
C THR A 64 2.20 13.62 -3.80
N LYS A 65 1.57 14.60 -3.14
CA LYS A 65 0.25 14.41 -2.50
C LYS A 65 -0.83 13.89 -3.47
N SER A 66 -0.78 14.30 -4.74
CA SER A 66 -1.75 13.86 -5.75
C SER A 66 -1.51 12.41 -6.16
N GLN A 67 -0.26 11.95 -6.22
CA GLN A 67 0.09 10.54 -6.47
C GLN A 67 -0.42 9.64 -5.35
N TRP A 68 -0.18 10.02 -4.09
CA TRP A 68 -0.76 9.34 -2.93
C TRP A 68 -2.29 9.31 -2.96
N SER A 69 -2.91 10.45 -3.25
CA SER A 69 -4.37 10.53 -3.36
C SER A 69 -4.91 9.62 -4.47
N THR A 70 -4.18 9.49 -5.57
CA THR A 70 -4.55 8.61 -6.68
C THR A 70 -4.46 7.14 -6.28
N LEU A 71 -3.40 6.72 -5.60
CA LEU A 71 -3.28 5.37 -5.04
C LEU A 71 -4.44 5.07 -4.07
N LYS A 72 -4.72 5.97 -3.13
CA LYS A 72 -5.84 5.80 -2.17
C LYS A 72 -7.19 5.69 -2.86
N LYS A 73 -7.44 6.52 -3.89
CA LYS A 73 -8.65 6.42 -4.73
C LYS A 73 -8.71 5.09 -5.47
N HIS A 74 -7.59 4.60 -6.01
CA HIS A 74 -7.54 3.31 -6.69
C HIS A 74 -7.86 2.15 -5.74
N MET A 75 -7.28 2.15 -4.54
CA MET A 75 -7.59 1.19 -3.48
C MET A 75 -9.08 1.14 -3.15
N LYS A 76 -9.71 2.32 -2.94
CA LYS A 76 -11.14 2.46 -2.67
C LYS A 76 -12.04 2.04 -3.83
N ARG A 77 -11.61 2.26 -5.08
CA ARG A 77 -12.37 1.81 -6.27
C ARG A 77 -12.41 0.28 -6.38
N ILE A 78 -11.34 -0.41 -5.99
CA ILE A 78 -11.28 -1.87 -6.01
C ILE A 78 -12.04 -2.47 -4.81
N ALA A 79 -11.90 -1.87 -3.63
CA ALA A 79 -12.57 -2.31 -2.41
C ALA A 79 -13.17 -1.10 -1.66
N PRO A 80 -14.45 -0.77 -1.87
CA PRO A 80 -15.09 0.41 -1.24
C PRO A 80 -15.00 0.41 0.29
N GLU A 81 -15.04 -0.78 0.90
CA GLU A 81 -14.99 -0.99 2.34
C GLU A 81 -13.60 -0.84 2.96
N VAL A 82 -12.54 -0.62 2.16
CA VAL A 82 -11.17 -0.47 2.68
C VAL A 82 -11.03 0.85 3.43
N PHE A 83 -10.67 0.84 4.70
CA PHE A 83 -10.23 2.03 5.41
C PHE A 83 -8.74 2.26 5.13
N ILE A 84 -8.33 3.49 4.82
CA ILE A 84 -6.94 3.81 4.51
C ILE A 84 -6.48 4.88 5.48
N PHE A 85 -5.37 4.61 6.17
CA PHE A 85 -4.83 5.54 7.14
C PHE A 85 -4.34 6.81 6.45
N LYS A 86 -4.33 7.91 7.21
CA LYS A 86 -3.81 9.18 6.71
C LYS A 86 -2.31 9.08 6.46
N GLU A 87 -1.60 8.46 7.40
CA GLU A 87 -0.15 8.28 7.38
C GLU A 87 0.28 7.31 6.28
N HIS A 88 1.35 7.71 5.61
CA HIS A 88 2.08 6.98 4.58
C HIS A 88 3.42 7.67 4.43
N GLY A 89 4.41 6.98 3.88
CA GLY A 89 5.72 7.58 3.70
C GLY A 89 6.75 6.58 3.21
N GLU A 90 8.01 6.97 3.35
CA GLU A 90 9.16 6.15 3.00
C GLU A 90 9.52 5.20 4.14
N ILE A 91 9.99 4.01 3.78
CA ILE A 91 10.47 2.99 4.72
C ILE A 91 11.61 2.21 4.04
N PRO A 92 12.60 1.68 4.78
CA PRO A 92 13.55 0.74 4.22
C PRO A 92 12.83 -0.45 3.58
N CYS A 93 13.29 -0.86 2.40
CA CYS A 93 12.67 -1.97 1.66
C CYS A 93 12.76 -3.33 2.38
N GLY A 94 13.66 -3.47 3.35
CA GLY A 94 13.94 -4.74 4.01
C GLY A 94 14.90 -5.63 3.20
N PRO A 95 15.26 -6.82 3.74
CA PRO A 95 16.20 -7.75 3.12
C PRO A 95 15.70 -8.36 1.80
N GLU A 96 14.40 -8.24 1.50
CA GLU A 96 13.79 -8.76 0.28
C GLU A 96 14.26 -8.02 -0.98
N VAL A 97 14.73 -6.77 -0.83
CA VAL A 97 15.27 -5.96 -1.92
C VAL A 97 16.79 -5.88 -1.79
N ARG A 98 17.49 -6.53 -2.74
CA ARG A 98 18.97 -6.61 -2.73
C ARG A 98 19.67 -5.30 -3.07
N ASP A 99 18.98 -4.42 -3.79
CA ASP A 99 19.53 -3.14 -4.22
C ASP A 99 19.21 -2.06 -3.17
N PRO A 100 20.21 -1.56 -2.44
CA PRO A 100 20.02 -0.56 -1.39
C PRO A 100 19.63 0.83 -1.94
N SER A 101 19.78 1.06 -3.24
CA SER A 101 19.37 2.32 -3.88
C SER A 101 17.85 2.40 -4.11
N VAL A 102 17.16 1.27 -4.06
CA VAL A 102 15.71 1.21 -4.23
C VAL A 102 15.04 1.77 -2.98
N ARG A 103 14.25 2.81 -3.17
CA ARG A 103 13.36 3.35 -2.13
C ARG A 103 12.08 2.53 -2.06
N CYS A 104 11.55 2.36 -0.86
CA CYS A 104 10.25 1.77 -0.65
C CYS A 104 9.33 2.72 0.08
N TYR A 105 8.03 2.55 -0.17
CA TYR A 105 6.99 3.29 0.50
C TYR A 105 6.05 2.34 1.22
N TYR A 106 5.35 2.86 2.21
CA TYR A 106 4.32 2.12 2.92
C TYR A 106 2.96 2.80 2.86
N ILE A 107 1.91 1.99 2.95
CA ILE A 107 0.55 2.45 3.19
C ILE A 107 -0.17 1.49 4.15
N ASP A 108 -0.84 2.06 5.15
CA ASP A 108 -1.61 1.31 6.12
C ASP A 108 -3.09 1.34 5.78
N PHE A 109 -3.75 0.19 5.91
CA PHE A 109 -5.15 0.03 5.58
C PHE A 109 -5.79 -1.12 6.37
N GLY A 110 -7.10 -1.03 6.57
CA GLY A 110 -7.93 -2.09 7.16
C GLY A 110 -9.20 -2.28 6.34
N PHE A 111 -10.01 -3.28 6.66
CA PHE A 111 -11.30 -3.48 6.02
C PHE A 111 -12.41 -3.28 7.05
N MET A 112 -13.39 -2.44 6.72
CA MET A 112 -14.55 -2.22 7.57
C MET A 112 -15.53 -3.39 7.43
N HIS A 113 -16.33 -3.63 8.46
CA HIS A 113 -17.51 -4.49 8.35
C HIS A 113 -18.46 -3.91 7.29
N ARG A 114 -19.00 -4.78 6.43
CA ARG A 114 -20.18 -4.43 5.64
C ARG A 114 -21.39 -4.64 6.54
N GLU A 115 -22.09 -3.54 6.85
CA GLU A 115 -23.45 -3.60 7.40
C GLU A 115 -24.43 -4.12 6.35
#